data_AF-A0A8J1ZIR3-F1
#
_entry.id   AF-A0A8J1ZIR3-F1
#
_cell.length_a   1.000
_cell.length_b   1.000
_cell.length_c   1.000
_cell.angle_alpha   90.00
_cell.angle_beta   90.00
_cell.angle_gamma   90.00
#
_symmetry.space_group_name_H-M   'P 1'
#
loop_
_entity.id
_entity.type
_entity.pdbx_description
1 polymer ?
#
loop_
_entity_poly.entity_id
_entity_poly.type
_entity_poly.pdbx_seq_one_letter_code
_entity_poly.pdbx_strand_id
1 'polypeptide(L)'
;MATAADHMLYIQEKVNPVLEQLVTQLLLDRPEDPAEFMLAWLKEKHRESGFPPVSSTADSVEDLKRILGELQQKKADLEEKLG
;
A
#
# COMPACT_ATOMS: atom_id res chain seq x y z
N MET A 1 25.59 3.14 10.20
CA MET A 1 25.29 1.69 10.14
C MET A 1 24.35 1.39 11.29
N ALA A 2 23.19 0.80 11.03
CA ALA A 2 22.30 0.35 12.10
C ALA A 2 22.99 -0.79 12.88
N THR A 3 22.85 -0.78 14.19
CA THR A 3 23.45 -1.79 15.07
C THR A 3 22.58 -3.04 15.12
N ALA A 4 23.14 -4.17 15.58
CA ALA A 4 22.36 -5.39 15.79
C ALA A 4 21.17 -5.17 16.74
N ALA A 5 21.29 -4.25 17.70
CA ALA A 5 20.21 -3.86 18.60
C ALA A 5 19.06 -3.16 17.88
N ASP A 6 19.37 -2.27 16.93
CA ASP A 6 18.35 -1.55 16.15
C ASP A 6 17.54 -2.51 15.27
N HIS A 7 18.18 -3.54 14.70
CA HIS A 7 17.48 -4.58 13.95
C HIS A 7 16.56 -5.42 14.84
N MET A 8 17.00 -5.79 16.04
CA MET A 8 16.16 -6.52 16.99
C MET A 8 14.93 -5.72 17.40
N LEU A 9 15.11 -4.41 17.66
CA LEU A 9 14.01 -3.52 18.00
C LEU A 9 13.00 -3.43 16.85
N TYR A 10 13.47 -3.28 15.60
CA TYR A 10 12.59 -3.27 14.43
C TYR A 10 11.79 -4.57 14.29
N ILE A 11 12.43 -5.72 14.51
CA ILE A 11 11.75 -7.02 14.48
C ILE A 11 10.63 -7.06 15.51
N GLN A 12 10.93 -6.70 16.76
CA GLN A 12 9.97 -6.77 17.86
C GLN A 12 8.82 -5.77 17.70
N GLU A 13 9.11 -4.52 17.35
CA GLU A 13 8.12 -3.45 17.33
C GLU A 13 7.31 -3.38 16.04
N LYS A 14 7.88 -3.82 14.90
CA LYS A 14 7.27 -3.64 13.58
C LYS A 14 6.93 -4.94 12.88
N VAL A 15 7.83 -5.93 12.93
CA VAL A 15 7.67 -7.17 12.15
C VAL A 15 6.80 -8.19 12.87
N ASN A 16 7.11 -8.51 14.13
CA ASN A 16 6.39 -9.53 14.90
C ASN A 16 4.88 -9.27 14.99
N PRO A 17 4.40 -8.04 15.28
CA PRO A 17 2.96 -7.79 15.39
C PRO A 17 2.20 -8.12 14.10
N VAL A 18 2.83 -7.95 12.94
CA VAL A 18 2.23 -8.26 11.64
C VAL A 18 2.29 -9.77 11.37
N LEU A 19 3.46 -10.38 11.59
CA LEU A 19 3.66 -11.80 11.34
C LEU A 19 2.82 -12.69 12.27
N GLU A 20 2.70 -12.34 13.54
CA GLU A 20 1.90 -13.10 14.51
C GLU A 20 0.42 -13.15 14.10
N GLN A 21 -0.15 -12.02 13.68
CA GLN A 21 -1.53 -11.96 13.19
C GLN A 21 -1.71 -12.78 11.91
N LEU A 22 -0.77 -12.66 10.97
CA LEU A 22 -0.81 -13.39 9.71
C LEU A 22 -0.74 -14.90 9.93
N VAL A 23 0.23 -15.37 10.73
CA VAL A 23 0.43 -16.78 11.02
C VAL A 23 -0.76 -17.34 11.80
N THR A 24 -1.33 -16.58 12.72
CA THR A 24 -2.57 -16.96 13.42
C THR A 24 -3.69 -17.24 12.42
N GLN A 25 -3.91 -16.33 11.47
CA GLN A 25 -4.96 -16.52 10.45
C GLN A 25 -4.66 -17.71 9.53
N LEU A 26 -3.39 -17.88 9.10
CA LEU A 26 -2.97 -18.98 8.26
C LEU A 26 -3.21 -20.35 8.91
N LEU A 27 -2.97 -20.46 10.22
CA LEU A 27 -3.20 -21.69 10.99
C LEU A 27 -4.69 -21.99 11.21
N LEU A 28 -5.54 -20.97 11.23
CA LEU A 28 -6.99 -21.13 11.31
C LEU A 28 -7.56 -21.66 9.99
N ASP A 29 -7.22 -20.99 8.89
CA ASP A 29 -7.83 -21.24 7.58
C ASP A 29 -7.20 -22.43 6.86
N ARG A 30 -5.94 -22.75 7.16
CA ARG A 30 -5.15 -23.84 6.54
C ARG A 30 -5.34 -23.90 5.01
N PRO A 31 -5.07 -22.81 4.29
CA PRO A 31 -5.21 -22.78 2.84
C PRO A 31 -4.26 -23.78 2.18
N GLU A 32 -4.65 -24.28 1.00
CA GLU A 32 -3.83 -25.19 0.21
C GLU A 32 -2.54 -24.52 -0.30
N ASP A 33 -2.62 -23.23 -0.64
CA ASP A 33 -1.45 -22.38 -0.94
C ASP A 33 -1.27 -21.29 0.14
N PRO A 34 -0.38 -21.53 1.13
CA PRO A 34 -0.06 -20.55 2.15
C PRO A 34 0.55 -19.25 1.61
N ALA A 35 1.34 -19.31 0.54
CA ALA A 35 2.06 -18.16 0.04
C ALA A 35 1.10 -17.16 -0.63
N GLU A 36 0.17 -17.66 -1.45
CA GLU A 36 -0.87 -16.85 -2.06
C GLU A 36 -1.76 -16.21 -0.99
N PHE A 37 -2.17 -16.98 0.02
CA PHE A 37 -2.95 -16.48 1.14
C PHE A 37 -2.25 -15.34 1.88
N MET A 38 -0.96 -15.52 2.21
CA MET A 38 -0.19 -14.50 2.93
C MET A 38 -0.09 -13.19 2.15
N LEU A 39 0.09 -13.26 0.82
CA LEU A 39 0.11 -12.08 -0.04
C LEU A 39 -1.24 -11.35 -0.06
N ALA A 40 -2.34 -12.10 -0.19
CA ALA A 40 -3.68 -11.52 -0.18
C ALA A 40 -4.00 -10.87 1.17
N TRP A 41 -3.67 -11.53 2.28
CA TRP A 41 -3.88 -11.02 3.62
C TRP A 41 -3.12 -9.71 3.88
N LEU A 42 -1.84 -9.66 3.47
CA LEU A 42 -1.02 -8.45 3.63
C LEU A 42 -1.56 -7.26 2.81
N LYS A 43 -2.07 -7.52 1.59
CA LYS A 43 -2.71 -6.49 0.75
C LYS A 43 -3.98 -5.94 1.41
N GLU A 44 -4.82 -6.80 1.96
CA GLU A 44 -6.04 -6.34 2.65
C GLU A 44 -5.71 -5.55 3.91
N LYS A 45 -4.76 -6.02 4.73
CA LYS A 45 -4.26 -5.31 5.92
C LYS A 45 -3.72 -3.91 5.59
N HIS A 46 -3.03 -3.77 4.45
CA HIS A 46 -2.57 -2.48 3.96
C HIS A 46 -3.72 -1.55 3.54
N ARG A 47 -4.81 -2.11 2.97
CA ARG A 47 -6.01 -1.34 2.63
C ARG A 47 -6.74 -0.82 3.87
N GLU A 48 -6.86 -1.65 4.91
CA GLU A 48 -7.51 -1.29 6.18
C GLU A 48 -6.80 -0.14 6.92
N SER A 49 -5.48 -0.04 6.76
CA SER A 49 -4.67 0.99 7.41
C SER A 49 -4.80 2.37 6.75
N GLY A 50 -5.68 2.52 5.76
CA GLY A 50 -6.02 3.80 5.13
C GLY A 50 -4.91 4.38 4.26
N PHE A 51 -3.83 3.64 4.05
CA PHE A 51 -2.84 3.97 3.04
C PHE A 51 -3.44 3.67 1.67
N PRO A 52 -3.31 4.59 0.69
CA PRO A 52 -3.75 4.31 -0.67
C PRO A 52 -3.10 2.99 -1.10
N PRO A 53 -3.85 2.08 -1.74
CA PRO A 53 -3.29 0.82 -2.22
C PRO A 53 -2.02 1.15 -2.99
N VAL A 54 -0.93 0.40 -2.74
CA VAL A 54 0.29 0.51 -3.54
C VAL A 54 -0.15 0.14 -4.94
N SER A 55 -0.47 1.17 -5.73
CA SER A 55 -1.11 0.98 -7.02
C SER A 55 -0.11 0.21 -7.87
N SER A 56 -0.61 -0.76 -8.62
CA SER A 56 0.16 -1.32 -9.72
C SER A 56 0.59 -0.15 -10.59
N THR A 57 1.77 -0.20 -11.20
CA THR A 57 2.28 0.90 -12.04
C THR A 57 1.28 1.30 -13.13
N ALA A 58 0.44 0.35 -13.57
CA ALA A 58 -0.68 0.57 -14.48
C ALA A 58 -1.79 1.47 -13.87
N ASP A 59 -2.20 1.23 -12.63
CA ASP A 59 -3.24 2.01 -11.94
C ASP A 59 -2.78 3.47 -11.71
N SER A 60 -1.48 3.66 -11.42
CA SER A 60 -0.87 4.97 -11.25
C SER A 60 -0.89 5.79 -12.54
N VAL A 61 -0.75 5.14 -13.71
CA VAL A 61 -0.73 5.82 -15.01
C VAL A 61 -2.12 6.34 -15.39
N GLU A 62 -3.16 5.56 -15.11
CA GLU A 62 -4.55 5.98 -15.35
C GLU A 62 -4.93 7.15 -14.42
N ASP A 63 -4.55 7.07 -13.15
CA ASP A 63 -4.77 8.15 -12.18
C ASP A 63 -4.00 9.42 -12.54
N LEU A 64 -2.75 9.30 -12.98
CA LEU A 64 -1.93 10.43 -13.44
C LEU A 64 -2.54 11.12 -14.68
N LYS A 65 -3.06 10.34 -15.64
CA LYS A 65 -3.72 10.90 -16.84
C LYS A 65 -4.98 11.70 -16.47
N ARG A 66 -5.79 11.18 -15.53
CA ARG A 66 -6.98 11.88 -15.03
C ARG A 66 -6.60 13.21 -14.39
N ILE A 67 -5.61 13.21 -13.50
CA ILE A 67 -5.14 14.43 -12.82
C ILE A 67 -4.56 15.43 -13.83
N LEU A 68 -3.84 14.96 -14.85
CA LEU A 68 -3.31 15.80 -15.92
C LEU A 68 -4.44 16.53 -16.67
N GLY A 69 -5.52 15.81 -17.00
CA GLY A 69 -6.68 16.39 -17.67
C GLY A 69 -7.38 17.45 -16.83
N GLU A 70 -7.60 17.19 -15.54
CA GLU A 70 -8.20 18.17 -14.62
C GLU A 70 -7.35 19.43 -14.46
N LEU A 71 -6.02 19.28 -14.38
CA LEU A 71 -5.09 20.41 -14.28
C LEU A 71 -5.03 21.22 -15.58
N GLN A 72 -5.09 20.57 -16.74
CA GLN A 72 -5.16 21.26 -18.02
C GLN A 72 -6.45 22.06 -18.17
N GLN A 73 -7.59 21.49 -17.75
CA GLN A 73 -8.87 22.21 -17.76
C GLN A 73 -8.82 23.44 -16.84
N LYS A 74 -8.34 23.27 -15.60
CA LYS A 74 -8.19 24.40 -14.67
C LYS A 74 -7.25 25.47 -15.21
N LYS A 75 -6.19 25.07 -15.91
CA LYS A 75 -5.28 26.01 -16.55
C LYS A 75 -6.00 26.82 -17.63
N ALA A 76 -6.76 26.16 -18.51
CA ALA A 76 -7.53 26.83 -19.55
C ALA A 76 -8.57 27.81 -18.96
N ASP A 77 -9.32 27.38 -17.95
CA ASP A 77 -10.34 28.21 -17.28
C ASP A 77 -9.72 29.42 -16.57
N LEU A 78 -8.49 29.30 -16.05
CA LEU A 78 -7.76 30.40 -15.43
C LEU A 78 -7.16 31.36 -16.46
N GLU A 79 -6.61 30.84 -17.56
CA GLU A 79 -6.10 31.64 -18.68
C GLU A 79 -7.23 32.44 -19.33
N GLU A 80 -8.44 31.88 -19.45
CA GLU A 80 -9.63 32.59 -19.95
C GLU A 80 -10.13 33.67 -18.97
N LYS A 81 -9.96 33.47 -17.66
CA LYS A 81 -10.35 34.47 -16.63
C LYS A 81 -9.31 35.59 -16.44
N LEU A 82 -8.10 35.40 -16.93
CA LEU A 82 -6.99 36.35 -16.82
C LEU A 82 -6.71 37.11 -18.12
N GLY A 83 -7.33 36.71 -19.24
CA GLY A 83 -7.37 37.44 -20.51
C GLY A 83 -8.61 38.31 -20.63
#